data_AF-A0AAV9L7G8-F1
#
_entry.id   AF-A0AAV9L7G8-F1
#
_cell.length_a   1.000
_cell.length_b   1.000
_cell.length_c   1.000
_cell.angle_alpha   90.00
_cell.angle_beta   90.00
_cell.angle_gamma   90.00
#
_symmetry.space_group_name_H-M   'P 1'
#
loop_
_entity.id
_entity.type
_entity.pdbx_description
1 polymer ?
#
loop_
_entity_poly.entity_id
_entity_poly.type
_entity_poly.pdbx_seq_one_letter_code
_entity_poly.pdbx_strand_id
1 'polypeptide(L)'
;MLERKKTQVVQFLMKLRPNFEPIRASTFNRATLPNIDVVFGDLIRKETHISTLTFMDLSYTIDVAMYTLIGIHKSYKQSTFKKSRPKYFECKEHGHSTSHCK
;
A
#
# COMPACT_ATOMS: atom_id res chain seq x y z
N MET A 1 -36.68 23.72 12.30
CA MET A 1 -35.98 23.10 11.15
C MET A 1 -34.57 22.62 11.49
N LEU A 2 -33.79 23.38 12.26
CA LEU A 2 -32.41 23.05 12.66
C LEU A 2 -32.30 21.69 13.39
N GLU A 3 -33.21 21.42 14.34
CA GLU A 3 -33.23 20.14 15.06
C GLU A 3 -33.49 18.93 14.16
N ARG A 4 -34.34 19.05 13.12
CA ARG A 4 -34.55 17.92 12.17
C ARG A 4 -33.29 17.60 11.37
N LYS A 5 -32.54 18.62 10.92
CA LYS A 5 -31.29 18.44 10.18
C LYS A 5 -30.22 17.80 11.08
N LYS A 6 -30.16 18.22 12.34
CA LYS A 6 -29.28 17.64 13.36
C LYS A 6 -29.53 16.15 13.54
N THR A 7 -30.79 15.74 13.63
CA THR A 7 -31.17 14.32 13.74
C THR A 7 -30.81 13.51 12.48
N GLN A 8 -30.97 14.09 11.29
CA GLN A 8 -30.62 13.41 10.02
C GLN A 8 -29.12 13.13 9.88
N VAL A 9 -28.26 14.09 10.25
CA VAL A 9 -26.80 13.89 10.23
C VAL A 9 -26.41 12.74 11.16
N VAL A 10 -26.96 12.73 12.38
CA VAL A 10 -26.70 11.67 13.36
C VAL A 10 -27.17 10.31 12.84
N GLN A 11 -28.38 10.21 12.29
CA GLN A 11 -28.90 8.97 11.72
C GLN A 11 -28.05 8.47 10.54
N PHE A 12 -27.57 9.37 9.69
CA PHE A 12 -26.67 9.03 8.61
C PHE A 12 -25.33 8.48 9.14
N LEU A 13 -24.72 9.17 10.10
CA LEU A 13 -23.46 8.75 10.74
C LEU A 13 -23.58 7.37 11.41
N MET A 14 -24.73 7.06 12.01
CA MET A 14 -24.97 5.74 12.61
C MET A 14 -24.98 4.60 11.61
N LYS A 15 -25.26 4.87 10.32
CA LYS A 15 -25.29 3.86 9.25
C LYS A 15 -23.93 3.65 8.55
N LEU A 16 -22.89 4.39 8.95
CA LEU A 16 -21.56 4.24 8.38
C LEU A 16 -20.92 2.89 8.75
N ARG A 17 -20.07 2.38 7.86
CA ARG A 17 -19.26 1.16 8.10
C ARG A 17 -18.22 1.43 9.20
N PRO A 18 -17.74 0.38 9.93
CA PRO A 18 -16.76 0.54 11.01
C PRO A 18 -15.46 1.26 10.61
N ASN A 19 -15.03 1.16 9.36
CA ASN A 19 -13.82 1.84 8.86
C ASN A 19 -13.89 3.39 8.95
N PHE A 20 -15.10 3.93 9.15
CA PHE A 20 -15.37 5.35 9.33
C PHE A 20 -15.60 5.74 10.79
N GLU A 21 -15.41 4.83 11.75
CA GLU A 21 -15.53 5.13 13.19
C GLU A 21 -14.75 6.39 13.61
N PRO A 22 -13.50 6.61 13.12
CA PRO A 22 -12.77 7.80 13.51
C PRO A 22 -13.47 9.10 13.09
N ILE A 23 -14.13 9.12 11.93
CA ILE A 23 -14.90 10.27 11.47
C ILE A 23 -16.17 10.42 12.29
N ARG A 24 -16.84 9.31 12.58
CA ARG A 24 -18.03 9.27 13.43
C ARG A 24 -17.73 9.86 14.81
N ALA A 25 -16.74 9.31 15.51
CA ALA A 25 -16.29 9.78 16.82
C ALA A 25 -15.84 11.24 16.78
N SER A 26 -15.01 11.63 15.79
CA SER A 26 -14.57 13.01 15.61
C SER A 26 -15.73 13.98 15.43
N THR A 27 -16.79 13.56 14.72
CA THR A 27 -17.97 14.38 14.50
C THR A 27 -18.80 14.54 15.76
N PHE A 28 -18.96 13.47 16.56
CA PHE A 28 -19.70 13.52 17.82
C PHE A 28 -18.95 14.22 18.95
N ASN A 29 -17.62 14.17 18.95
CA ASN A 29 -16.79 14.79 19.99
C ASN A 29 -16.65 16.32 19.83
N ARG A 30 -17.20 16.91 18.76
CA ARG A 30 -17.21 18.37 18.58
C ARG A 30 -18.33 19.00 19.41
N ALA A 31 -18.06 20.16 19.99
CA ALA A 31 -19.04 20.94 20.76
C ALA A 31 -20.29 21.30 19.93
N THR A 32 -20.13 21.45 18.61
CA THR A 32 -21.22 21.67 17.67
C THR A 32 -21.15 20.65 16.53
N LEU A 33 -22.33 20.16 16.11
CA LEU A 33 -22.43 19.28 14.96
C LEU A 33 -22.05 20.06 13.70
N PRO A 34 -21.00 19.62 12.95
CA PRO A 34 -20.61 20.27 11.72
C PRO A 34 -21.72 20.14 10.66
N ASN A 35 -21.66 21.02 9.66
CA ASN A 35 -22.55 20.91 8.50
C ASN A 35 -22.30 19.56 7.78
N ILE A 36 -23.36 19.01 7.18
CA ILE A 36 -23.33 17.75 6.45
C ILE A 36 -22.29 17.76 5.32
N ASP A 37 -22.08 18.90 4.66
CA ASP A 37 -21.08 19.03 3.58
C ASP A 37 -19.65 18.78 4.08
N VAL A 38 -19.34 19.25 5.30
CA VAL A 38 -18.04 19.03 5.94
C VAL A 38 -17.87 17.56 6.28
N VAL A 39 -18.91 16.94 6.83
CA VAL A 39 -18.93 15.49 7.12
C VAL A 39 -18.71 14.67 5.84
N PHE A 40 -19.39 15.02 4.75
CA PHE A 40 -19.21 14.37 3.45
C PHE A 40 -17.78 14.52 2.92
N GLY A 41 -17.17 15.70 3.03
CA GLY A 41 -15.79 15.92 2.62
C GLY A 41 -14.81 15.01 3.38
N ASP A 42 -14.98 14.89 4.70
CA ASP A 42 -14.16 13.99 5.51
C ASP A 42 -14.36 12.51 5.12
N LEU A 43 -15.61 12.10 4.83
CA LEU A 43 -15.94 10.75 4.40
C LEU A 43 -15.32 10.40 3.04
N ILE A 44 -15.45 11.28 2.05
CA ILE A 44 -14.85 11.09 0.72
C ILE A 44 -13.34 10.95 0.85
N ARG A 45 -12.69 11.83 1.62
CA ARG A 45 -11.24 11.75 1.85
C ARG A 45 -10.83 10.40 2.45
N LYS A 46 -11.59 9.90 3.43
CA LYS A 46 -11.30 8.61 4.07
C LYS A 46 -11.53 7.42 3.13
N GLU A 47 -12.60 7.44 2.33
CA GLU A 47 -12.87 6.40 1.34
C GLU A 47 -11.77 6.37 0.26
N THR A 48 -11.37 7.53 -0.26
CA THR A 48 -10.25 7.64 -1.20
C THR A 48 -8.97 7.09 -0.58
N HIS A 49 -8.67 7.45 0.66
CA HIS A 49 -7.50 6.94 1.36
C HIS A 49 -7.52 5.41 1.53
N ILE A 50 -8.65 4.83 1.95
CA ILE A 50 -8.79 3.36 2.07
C ILE A 50 -8.59 2.69 0.70
N SER A 51 -9.18 3.25 -0.35
CA SER A 51 -9.06 2.74 -1.71
C SER A 51 -7.62 2.76 -2.20
N THR A 52 -6.91 3.88 -2.00
CA THR A 52 -5.48 4.01 -2.35
C THR A 52 -4.61 3.01 -1.60
N LEU A 53 -4.82 2.86 -0.29
CA LEU A 53 -4.06 1.87 0.50
C LEU A 53 -4.30 0.44 0.02
N THR A 54 -5.57 0.10 -0.27
CA THR A 54 -5.93 -1.24 -0.75
C THR A 54 -5.29 -1.52 -2.11
N PHE A 55 -5.29 -0.52 -3.01
CA PHE A 55 -4.64 -0.63 -4.31
C PHE A 55 -3.12 -0.82 -4.18
N MET A 56 -2.47 -0.03 -3.31
CA MET A 56 -1.03 -0.14 -3.07
C MET A 56 -0.65 -1.51 -2.49
N ASP A 57 -1.41 -1.99 -1.51
CA ASP A 57 -1.17 -3.30 -0.89
C ASP A 57 -1.32 -4.45 -1.90
N LEU A 58 -2.34 -4.37 -2.76
CA LEU A 58 -2.52 -5.33 -3.85
C LEU A 58 -1.36 -5.28 -4.84
N SER A 59 -0.92 -4.08 -5.26
CA SER A 59 0.22 -3.94 -6.18
C SER A 59 1.50 -4.52 -5.59
N TYR A 60 1.77 -4.24 -4.31
CA TYR A 60 2.94 -4.77 -3.61
C TYR A 60 2.89 -6.29 -3.52
N THR A 61 1.72 -6.84 -3.19
CA THR A 61 1.52 -8.30 -3.12
C THR A 61 1.75 -8.97 -4.48
N ILE A 62 1.25 -8.37 -5.56
CA ILE A 62 1.46 -8.87 -6.93
C ILE A 62 2.94 -8.81 -7.31
N ASP A 63 3.63 -7.71 -7.01
CA ASP A 63 5.05 -7.57 -7.29
C ASP A 63 5.86 -8.64 -6.56
N VAL A 64 5.63 -8.83 -5.27
CA VAL A 64 6.31 -9.88 -4.48
C VAL A 64 6.03 -11.28 -5.05
N ALA A 65 4.78 -11.58 -5.43
CA ALA A 65 4.43 -12.84 -6.06
C ALA A 65 5.14 -13.03 -7.41
N MET A 66 5.22 -11.99 -8.24
CA MET A 66 5.93 -12.04 -9.53
C MET A 66 7.44 -12.23 -9.34
N TYR A 67 8.07 -11.48 -8.43
CA TYR A 67 9.50 -11.63 -8.13
C TYR A 67 9.83 -13.03 -7.60
N THR A 68 8.98 -13.60 -6.74
CA THR A 68 9.18 -14.96 -6.22
C THR A 68 8.99 -16.01 -7.32
N LEU A 69 7.95 -15.90 -8.17
CA LEU A 69 7.75 -16.81 -9.30
C LEU A 69 8.89 -16.74 -10.33
N ILE A 70 9.37 -15.54 -10.67
CA ILE A 70 10.53 -15.37 -11.58
C ILE A 70 11.80 -15.96 -10.94
N GLY A 71 12.01 -15.76 -9.64
CA GLY A 71 13.12 -16.36 -8.89
C GLY A 71 13.09 -17.90 -8.90
N ILE A 72 11.90 -18.48 -8.75
CA ILE A 72 11.68 -19.92 -8.84
C ILE A 72 11.91 -20.43 -10.28
N HIS A 73 11.41 -19.71 -11.30
CA HIS A 73 11.62 -20.07 -12.71
C HIS A 73 13.10 -19.98 -13.13
N LYS A 74 13.87 -19.01 -12.60
CA LYS A 74 15.34 -18.95 -12.81
C LYS A 74 16.05 -20.11 -12.13
N SER A 75 15.55 -20.57 -10.98
CA SER A 75 16.11 -21.71 -10.24
C SER A 75 15.84 -23.07 -10.91
N TYR A 76 14.79 -23.18 -11.72
CA TYR A 76 14.48 -24.41 -12.48
C TYR A 76 15.35 -24.58 -13.74
N LYS A 77 16.06 -23.53 -14.20
CA LYS A 77 16.96 -23.57 -15.37
C LYS A 77 18.44 -23.77 -15.01
N GLN A 78 18.77 -24.48 -13.94
CA GLN A 78 20.14 -24.96 -13.71
C GLN A 78 20.17 -26.32 -12.99
N SER A 79 19.79 -27.36 -13.74
CA SER A 79 20.42 -28.66 -13.53
C SER A 79 21.90 -28.54 -13.91
N THR A 80 22.76 -28.85 -12.94
CA THR A 80 24.23 -28.90 -12.99
C THR A 80 24.99 -27.56 -12.99
N PHE A 81 25.00 -26.85 -11.86
CA PHE A 81 26.10 -25.92 -11.55
C PHE A 81 26.87 -26.39 -10.31
N LYS A 82 28.10 -26.87 -10.54
CA LYS A 82 29.08 -27.22 -9.50
C LYS A 82 29.32 -25.98 -8.64
N LYS A 83 29.21 -26.14 -7.31
CA LYS A 83 29.52 -25.09 -6.32
C LYS A 83 31.01 -24.73 -6.37
N SER A 84 31.38 -23.69 -7.14
CA SER A 84 32.67 -23.02 -7.01
C SER A 84 32.48 -21.78 -6.14
N ARG A 85 33.27 -21.68 -5.06
CA ARG A 85 33.27 -20.51 -4.16
C ARG A 85 33.70 -19.26 -4.95
N PRO A 86 33.08 -18.08 -4.73
CA PRO A 86 33.51 -16.87 -5.41
C PRO A 86 34.85 -16.41 -4.82
N LYS A 87 35.93 -16.51 -5.60
CA LYS A 87 37.17 -15.77 -5.33
C LYS A 87 36.99 -14.38 -5.92
N TYR A 88 36.95 -13.36 -5.06
CA TYR A 88 37.00 -11.97 -5.49
C TYR A 88 38.37 -11.70 -6.13
N PHE A 89 38.38 -11.31 -7.40
CA PHE A 89 39.53 -10.73 -8.07
C PHE A 89 39.12 -9.33 -8.54
N GLU A 90 39.72 -8.31 -7.91
CA GLU A 90 39.50 -6.91 -8.25
C GLU A 90 40.61 -6.47 -9.20
N CYS A 91 40.37 -6.62 -10.51
CA CYS A 91 41.26 -6.11 -11.55
C CYS A 91 40.93 -4.63 -11.77
N LYS A 92 41.85 -3.72 -11.41
CA LYS A 92 41.64 -2.25 -11.45
C LYS A 92 42.11 -1.59 -12.75
N GLU A 93 42.44 -2.37 -13.77
CA GLU A 93 42.85 -1.83 -15.08
C GLU A 93 41.67 -1.77 -16.05
N HIS A 94 41.60 -0.68 -16.81
CA HIS A 94 40.53 -0.46 -17.79
C HIS A 94 40.96 -0.97 -19.16
N GLY A 95 40.10 -1.77 -19.81
CA GLY A 95 40.31 -2.18 -21.21
C GLY A 95 40.14 -3.66 -21.52
N HIS A 96 39.77 -4.51 -20.56
CA HIS A 96 39.52 -5.94 -20.81
C HIS A 96 38.37 -6.49 -19.97
N SER A 97 37.69 -7.53 -20.47
CA SER A 97 36.72 -8.30 -19.69
C SER A 97 37.43 -9.20 -18.69
N THR A 98 36.76 -9.56 -17.59
CA THR A 98 37.29 -10.43 -16.52
C THR A 98 37.84 -11.77 -16.99
N SER A 99 37.48 -12.22 -18.20
CA SER A 99 38.03 -13.42 -18.86
C SER A 99 39.46 -13.26 -19.43
N HIS A 100 39.97 -12.03 -19.54
CA HIS A 100 41.28 -11.71 -20.12
C HIS A 100 42.18 -10.84 -19.20
N CYS A 101 41.83 -10.67 -17.92
CA CYS A 101 42.74 -10.06 -16.94
C CYS A 101 43.92 -11.04 -16.72
N LYS A 102 45.14 -10.61 -17.03
CA LYS A 102 46.39 -11.36 -16.77
C LYS A 102 46.99 -10.94 -15.44
#